data_AF-A0A497B8L7-F1
#
_entry.id   AF-A0A497B8L7-F1
#
_cell.length_a   1.000
_cell.length_b   1.000
_cell.length_c   1.000
_cell.angle_alpha   90.00
_cell.angle_beta   90.00
_cell.angle_gamma   90.00
#
_symmetry.space_group_name_H-M   'P 1'
#
loop_
_entity.id
_entity.type
_entity.pdbx_description
1 polymer ?
#
loop_
_entity_poly.entity_id
_entity_poly.type
_entity_poly.pdbx_seq_one_letter_code
_entity_poly.pdbx_strand_id
1 'polypeptide(L)'
;MEETKVENLEQELLTLEGELVGDVSAQDVKMNQSGASHISASKVDMYQSGAETVYADELRAEKSLVLIANTGEGYFEKSSVGFANAQEFRLNEGQAGAVIANAVQMQDARATIVLARRIEGSLETLFDTNTAFKFGLGVGAMLGLFSLLKAFLRRTGAI
;
A
#
# COMPACT_ATOMS: atom_id res chain seq x y z
N MET A 1 23.24 -43.28 16.25
CA MET A 1 22.29 -42.23 16.66
C MET A 1 23.03 -40.93 16.45
N GLU A 2 22.68 -40.25 15.37
CA GLU A 2 23.36 -39.06 14.86
C GLU A 2 22.85 -37.85 15.65
N GLU A 3 23.74 -37.16 16.36
CA GLU A 3 23.43 -35.91 17.02
C GLU A 3 23.15 -34.85 15.95
N THR A 4 21.90 -34.44 15.81
CA THR A 4 21.52 -33.29 15.00
C THR A 4 22.12 -32.04 15.65
N LYS A 5 23.29 -31.64 15.16
CA LYS A 5 23.91 -30.34 15.41
C LYS A 5 22.98 -29.28 14.81
N VAL A 6 22.11 -28.71 15.63
CA VAL A 6 21.33 -27.54 15.27
C VAL A 6 22.33 -26.38 15.21
N GLU A 7 22.84 -26.14 14.01
CA GLU A 7 23.74 -25.03 13.73
C GLU A 7 22.91 -23.74 13.88
N ASN A 8 23.16 -23.00 14.96
CA ASN A 8 22.67 -21.65 15.16
C ASN A 8 23.15 -20.82 13.96
N LEU A 9 22.27 -20.60 12.98
CA LEU A 9 22.45 -19.59 11.97
C LEU A 9 22.40 -18.26 12.70
N GLU A 10 23.56 -17.59 12.86
CA GLU A 10 23.62 -16.21 13.32
C GLU A 10 22.81 -15.37 12.33
N GLN A 11 21.55 -15.07 12.68
CA GLN A 11 20.71 -14.19 11.90
C GLN A 11 21.36 -12.81 11.95
N GLU A 12 21.83 -12.33 10.79
CA GLU A 12 22.48 -11.03 10.68
C GLU A 12 21.42 -9.93 10.90
N LEU A 13 21.35 -9.46 12.15
CA LEU A 13 20.49 -8.37 12.58
C LEU A 13 21.26 -7.05 12.57
N LEU A 14 20.80 -6.10 11.75
CA LEU A 14 21.25 -4.72 11.81
C LEU A 14 20.25 -3.87 12.57
N THR A 15 20.72 -3.14 13.59
CA THR A 15 19.90 -2.18 14.34
C THR A 15 20.44 -0.78 14.12
N LEU A 16 19.56 0.14 13.71
CA LEU A 16 19.85 1.54 13.46
C LEU A 16 19.11 2.39 14.50
N GLU A 17 19.84 3.24 15.23
CA GLU A 17 19.30 4.09 16.29
C GLU A 17 19.73 5.55 16.09
N GLY A 18 18.79 6.42 15.66
CA GLY A 18 19.07 7.83 15.45
C GLY A 18 19.99 8.13 14.25
N GLU A 19 20.15 7.19 13.33
CA GLU A 19 21.11 7.30 12.22
C GLU A 19 20.42 7.65 10.90
N LEU A 20 21.15 8.33 10.01
CA LEU A 20 20.80 8.44 8.59
C LEU A 20 21.80 7.63 7.78
N VAL A 21 21.32 6.54 7.20
CA VAL A 21 22.13 5.63 6.40
C VAL A 21 21.69 5.66 4.94
N GLY A 22 22.61 5.36 4.03
CA GLY A 22 22.30 5.24 2.60
C GLY A 22 21.61 3.90 2.33
N ASP A 23 22.42 2.89 2.04
CA ASP A 23 21.92 1.55 1.70
C ASP A 23 22.14 0.59 2.88
N VAL A 24 21.11 -0.21 3.15
CA VAL A 24 21.07 -1.21 4.21
C VAL A 24 20.77 -2.57 3.61
N SER A 25 21.63 -3.55 3.88
CA SER A 25 21.43 -4.93 3.50
C SER A 25 21.74 -5.82 4.70
N ALA A 26 20.75 -6.56 5.17
CA ALA A 26 20.87 -7.51 6.27
C ALA A 26 19.72 -8.54 6.19
N GLN A 27 19.75 -9.59 6.99
CA GLN A 27 18.61 -10.51 7.06
C GLN A 27 17.44 -9.86 7.79
N ASP A 28 17.72 -9.26 8.95
CA ASP A 28 16.76 -8.53 9.77
C ASP A 28 17.26 -7.10 9.96
N VAL A 29 16.38 -6.12 9.73
CA VAL A 29 16.68 -4.70 9.93
C VAL A 29 15.70 -4.12 10.93
N LYS A 30 16.24 -3.47 11.97
CA LYS A 30 15.46 -2.71 12.94
C LYS A 30 15.86 -1.25 12.89
N MET A 31 14.89 -0.38 12.68
CA MET A 31 15.08 1.05 12.65
C MET A 31 14.29 1.72 13.77
N ASN A 32 15.00 2.44 14.63
CA ASN A 32 14.40 3.29 15.65
C ASN A 32 14.85 4.73 15.42
N GLN A 33 13.89 5.63 15.19
CA GLN A 33 14.17 7.06 15.00
C GLN A 33 15.25 7.33 13.94
N SER A 34 15.28 6.51 12.88
CA SER A 34 16.35 6.48 11.89
C SER A 34 15.82 6.74 10.48
N GLY A 35 16.73 7.00 9.55
CA GLY A 35 16.44 7.19 8.13
C GLY A 35 17.33 6.29 7.27
N ALA A 36 16.76 5.71 6.20
CA ALA A 36 17.51 4.95 5.20
C ALA A 36 17.09 5.34 3.78
N SER A 37 18.00 5.33 2.82
CA SER A 37 17.64 5.47 1.40
C SER A 37 17.10 4.16 0.84
N HIS A 38 17.86 3.07 0.93
CA HIS A 38 17.42 1.76 0.45
C HIS A 38 17.60 0.70 1.52
N ILE A 39 16.58 -0.13 1.70
CA ILE A 39 16.62 -1.29 2.59
C ILE A 39 16.31 -2.53 1.77
N SER A 40 17.17 -3.54 1.87
CA SER A 40 16.95 -4.88 1.34
C SER A 40 17.15 -5.87 2.48
N ALA A 41 16.06 -6.52 2.92
CA ALA A 41 16.12 -7.50 4.00
C ALA A 41 15.01 -8.54 3.88
N SER A 42 15.06 -9.62 4.63
CA SER A 42 13.90 -10.50 4.76
C SER A 42 12.84 -9.86 5.65
N LYS A 43 13.27 -9.22 6.73
CA LYS A 43 12.38 -8.55 7.66
C LYS A 43 12.86 -7.14 7.99
N VAL A 44 11.94 -6.20 8.00
CA VAL A 44 12.19 -4.82 8.39
C VAL A 44 11.16 -4.38 9.42
N ASP A 45 11.63 -4.00 10.61
CA ASP A 45 10.82 -3.36 11.64
C ASP A 45 11.24 -1.88 11.78
N MET A 46 10.31 -0.96 11.52
CA MET A 46 10.52 0.48 11.59
C MET A 46 9.64 1.10 12.69
N TYR A 47 10.25 1.86 13.58
CA TYR A 47 9.56 2.67 14.59
C TYR A 47 10.03 4.13 14.50
N GLN A 48 9.10 5.06 14.32
CA GLN A 48 9.38 6.49 14.19
C GLN A 48 10.48 6.79 13.15
N SER A 49 10.49 6.06 12.03
CA SER A 49 11.60 6.06 11.08
C SER A 49 11.15 6.44 9.67
N GLY A 50 12.13 6.70 8.80
CA GLY A 50 11.92 7.05 7.39
C GLY A 50 12.70 6.14 6.45
N ALA A 51 12.09 5.71 5.34
CA ALA A 51 12.79 5.03 4.27
C ALA A 51 12.32 5.51 2.89
N GLU A 52 13.25 5.69 1.96
CA GLU A 52 12.88 5.99 0.57
C GLU A 52 12.39 4.72 -0.13
N THR A 53 13.18 3.65 -0.16
CA THR A 53 12.77 2.37 -0.76
C THR A 53 13.03 1.20 0.19
N VAL A 54 12.03 0.33 0.33
CA VAL A 54 12.14 -0.90 1.12
C VAL A 54 11.75 -2.10 0.27
N TYR A 55 12.66 -3.08 0.19
CA TYR A 55 12.43 -4.41 -0.34
C TYR A 55 12.50 -5.40 0.82
N ALA A 56 11.37 -6.01 1.18
CA ALA A 56 11.32 -6.96 2.28
C ALA A 56 10.26 -8.05 2.15
N ASP A 57 10.50 -9.27 2.62
CA ASP A 57 9.43 -10.27 2.70
C ASP A 57 8.35 -9.82 3.69
N GLU A 58 8.78 -9.29 4.84
CA GLU A 58 7.93 -8.70 5.88
C GLU A 58 8.39 -7.28 6.23
N LEU A 59 7.48 -6.31 6.11
CA LEU A 59 7.71 -4.93 6.52
C LEU A 59 6.68 -4.52 7.59
N ARG A 60 7.17 -4.16 8.77
CA ARG A 60 6.36 -3.53 9.83
C ARG A 60 6.83 -2.10 10.04
N ALA A 61 5.89 -1.16 9.99
CA ALA A 61 6.17 0.25 10.15
C ALA A 61 5.17 0.89 11.09
N GLU A 62 5.66 1.43 12.21
CA GLU A 62 4.86 2.19 13.17
C GLU A 62 5.34 3.64 13.22
N LYS A 63 4.41 4.60 13.11
CA LYS A 63 4.71 6.05 13.13
C LYS A 63 5.80 6.44 12.12
N SER A 64 5.82 5.80 10.97
CA SER A 64 6.94 5.86 10.03
C SER A 64 6.50 6.36 8.64
N LEU A 65 7.47 6.80 7.84
CA LEU A 65 7.29 7.22 6.46
C LEU A 65 8.06 6.27 5.53
N VAL A 66 7.37 5.68 4.55
CA VAL A 66 8.00 4.85 3.50
C VAL A 66 7.59 5.39 2.13
N LEU A 67 8.51 5.84 1.28
CA LEU A 67 8.13 6.36 -0.04
C LEU A 67 7.75 5.24 -1.01
N ILE A 68 8.53 4.17 -1.05
CA ILE A 68 8.32 3.00 -1.90
C ILE A 68 8.47 1.73 -1.06
N ALA A 69 7.39 0.97 -0.92
CA ALA A 69 7.37 -0.32 -0.26
C ALA A 69 7.13 -1.43 -1.29
N ASN A 70 8.08 -2.35 -1.44
CA ASN A 70 7.92 -3.59 -2.18
C ASN A 70 8.05 -4.75 -1.18
N THR A 71 6.94 -5.41 -0.88
CA THR A 71 6.95 -6.41 0.20
C THR A 71 6.04 -7.60 -0.02
N GLY A 72 6.33 -8.74 0.59
CA GLY A 72 5.34 -9.82 0.70
C GLY A 72 4.16 -9.35 1.55
N GLU A 73 4.46 -9.03 2.80
CA GLU A 73 3.50 -8.64 3.84
C GLU A 73 3.88 -7.28 4.44
N GLY A 74 3.05 -6.27 4.19
CA GLY A 74 3.25 -4.91 4.70
C GLY A 74 2.24 -4.56 5.79
N TYR A 75 2.71 -4.27 6.99
CA TYR A 75 1.93 -3.82 8.14
C TYR A 75 2.33 -2.41 8.53
N PHE A 76 1.39 -1.47 8.41
CA PHE A 76 1.63 -0.06 8.64
C PHE A 76 0.65 0.46 9.69
N GLU A 77 1.15 0.97 10.81
CA GLU A 77 0.35 1.61 11.85
C GLU A 77 0.78 3.07 12.01
N LYS A 78 -0.19 3.99 12.01
CA LYS A 78 0.08 5.43 12.19
C LYS A 78 1.13 5.96 11.21
N SER A 79 1.17 5.37 10.01
CA SER A 79 2.27 5.53 9.05
C SER A 79 1.80 6.10 7.72
N SER A 80 2.75 6.67 6.99
CA SER A 80 2.53 7.20 5.65
C SER A 80 3.31 6.39 4.62
N VAL A 81 2.62 5.94 3.58
CA VAL A 81 3.22 5.16 2.48
C VAL A 81 3.01 5.90 1.16
N GLY A 82 4.07 6.16 0.39
CA GLY A 82 3.94 6.80 -0.92
C GLY A 82 3.32 5.84 -1.94
N PHE A 83 4.08 4.81 -2.31
CA PHE A 83 3.69 3.74 -3.20
C PHE A 83 3.94 2.38 -2.54
N ALA A 84 2.96 1.48 -2.60
CA ALA A 84 3.09 0.13 -2.09
C ALA A 84 2.78 -0.90 -3.18
N ASN A 85 3.67 -1.87 -3.33
CA ASN A 85 3.43 -3.11 -4.03
C ASN A 85 3.55 -4.26 -3.01
N ALA A 86 2.45 -4.96 -2.73
CA ALA A 86 2.48 -6.04 -1.74
C ALA A 86 1.62 -7.25 -2.10
N GLN A 87 1.86 -8.40 -1.47
CA GLN A 87 0.87 -9.49 -1.51
C GLN A 87 -0.26 -9.17 -0.53
N GLU A 88 0.09 -8.88 0.72
CA GLU A 88 -0.82 -8.37 1.75
C GLU A 88 -0.39 -6.97 2.18
N PHE A 89 -1.31 -6.02 2.11
CA PHE A 89 -1.07 -4.66 2.57
C PHE A 89 -2.08 -4.32 3.67
N ARG A 90 -1.59 -3.96 4.85
CA ARG A 90 -2.43 -3.59 6.00
C ARG A 90 -2.04 -2.20 6.49
N LEU A 91 -2.99 -1.29 6.54
CA LEU A 91 -2.78 0.08 7.02
C LEU A 91 -3.81 0.46 8.07
N ASN A 92 -3.33 0.76 9.27
CA ASN A 92 -4.13 1.22 10.39
C ASN A 92 -3.76 2.67 10.76
N GLU A 93 -4.75 3.55 10.89
CA GLU A 93 -4.57 4.96 11.30
C GLU A 93 -3.55 5.74 10.43
N GLY A 94 -3.54 5.57 9.11
CA GLY A 94 -2.48 6.12 8.26
C GLY A 94 -2.94 6.57 6.87
N GLN A 95 -1.97 6.85 6.00
CA GLN A 95 -2.25 7.27 4.63
C GLN A 95 -1.35 6.58 3.61
N ALA A 96 -1.92 6.23 2.46
CA ALA A 96 -1.21 5.71 1.31
C ALA A 96 -1.45 6.58 0.06
N GLY A 97 -0.42 6.81 -0.75
CA GLY A 97 -0.57 7.42 -2.06
C GLY A 97 -1.23 6.42 -3.02
N ALA A 98 -0.47 5.42 -3.45
CA ALA A 98 -0.94 4.38 -4.36
C ALA A 98 -0.58 2.98 -3.85
N VAL A 99 -1.53 2.05 -3.92
CA VAL A 99 -1.35 0.67 -3.44
C VAL A 99 -1.73 -0.30 -4.55
N ILE A 100 -0.86 -1.25 -4.85
CA ILE A 100 -1.12 -2.42 -5.69
C ILE A 100 -0.90 -3.66 -4.82
N ALA A 101 -1.97 -4.42 -4.55
CA ALA A 101 -1.84 -5.61 -3.71
C ALA A 101 -2.79 -6.76 -4.06
N ASN A 102 -2.53 -7.96 -3.56
CA ASN A 102 -3.52 -9.05 -3.67
C ASN A 102 -4.64 -8.89 -2.65
N ALA A 103 -4.28 -8.56 -1.42
CA ALA A 103 -5.21 -8.24 -0.34
C ALA A 103 -4.83 -6.91 0.30
N VAL A 104 -5.82 -6.04 0.48
CA VAL A 104 -5.68 -4.75 1.17
C VAL A 104 -6.61 -4.74 2.37
N GLN A 105 -6.04 -4.50 3.55
CA GLN A 105 -6.79 -4.24 4.78
C GLN A 105 -6.54 -2.81 5.24
N MET A 106 -7.59 -2.03 5.44
CA MET A 106 -7.45 -0.65 5.90
C MET A 106 -8.45 -0.33 7.00
N GLN A 107 -7.97 0.26 8.10
CA GLN A 107 -8.76 0.69 9.25
C GLN A 107 -8.37 2.12 9.61
N ASP A 108 -9.36 3.02 9.70
CA ASP A 108 -9.13 4.44 10.01
C ASP A 108 -8.04 5.10 9.15
N ALA A 109 -7.96 4.67 7.89
CA ALA A 109 -6.87 5.00 6.98
C ALA A 109 -7.37 5.43 5.61
N ARG A 110 -6.55 6.19 4.88
CA ARG A 110 -6.89 6.79 3.58
C ARG A 110 -5.91 6.34 2.50
N ALA A 111 -6.41 6.08 1.30
CA ALA A 111 -5.57 5.82 0.13
C ALA A 111 -6.07 6.61 -1.07
N THR A 112 -5.17 7.16 -1.89
CA THR A 112 -5.57 7.91 -3.10
C THR A 112 -5.96 6.95 -4.22
N ILE A 113 -5.14 5.92 -4.46
CA ILE A 113 -5.39 4.90 -5.49
C ILE A 113 -5.13 3.53 -4.87
N VAL A 114 -6.09 2.60 -5.04
CA VAL A 114 -5.94 1.21 -4.62
C VAL A 114 -6.32 0.31 -5.78
N LEU A 115 -5.42 -0.59 -6.18
CA LEU A 115 -5.67 -1.68 -7.10
C LEU A 115 -5.45 -3.00 -6.35
N ALA A 116 -6.53 -3.68 -5.99
CA ALA A 116 -6.44 -4.94 -5.26
C ALA A 116 -7.46 -6.00 -5.71
N ARG A 117 -7.10 -7.28 -5.51
CA ARG A 117 -8.02 -8.41 -5.78
C ARG A 117 -9.03 -8.59 -4.66
N ARG A 118 -8.62 -8.34 -3.42
CA ARG A 118 -9.47 -8.39 -2.22
C ARG A 118 -9.23 -7.15 -1.37
N ILE A 119 -10.30 -6.63 -0.80
CA ILE A 119 -10.30 -5.44 0.05
C ILE A 119 -11.16 -5.73 1.27
N GLU A 120 -10.60 -5.58 2.47
CA GLU A 120 -11.27 -5.82 3.75
C GLU A 120 -11.07 -4.61 4.68
N GLY A 121 -12.10 -4.22 5.45
CA GLY A 121 -12.02 -3.11 6.41
C GLY A 121 -12.83 -1.87 6.02
N SER A 122 -12.95 -0.93 6.96
CA SER A 122 -13.68 0.33 6.82
C SER A 122 -12.83 1.35 6.06
N LEU A 123 -12.90 1.30 4.74
CA LEU A 123 -12.29 2.30 3.87
C LEU A 123 -13.14 3.57 3.82
N GLU A 124 -12.56 4.70 4.21
CA GLU A 124 -12.96 5.98 3.61
C GLU A 124 -12.29 6.10 2.23
N THR A 125 -12.72 5.29 1.27
CA THR A 125 -12.36 5.48 -0.14
C THR A 125 -13.17 6.64 -0.70
N LEU A 126 -12.50 7.60 -1.35
CA LEU A 126 -13.16 8.66 -2.13
C LEU A 126 -14.09 8.09 -3.24
N PHE A 127 -13.89 6.82 -3.63
CA PHE A 127 -14.75 6.05 -4.53
C PHE A 127 -15.20 4.73 -3.88
N ASP A 128 -16.31 4.75 -3.15
CA ASP A 128 -17.03 3.55 -2.71
C ASP A 128 -17.84 2.93 -3.89
N THR A 129 -18.20 1.64 -3.83
CA THR A 129 -19.06 0.95 -4.79
C THR A 129 -20.40 1.67 -4.98
N ASN A 130 -20.94 2.28 -3.91
CA ASN A 130 -22.12 3.13 -3.99
C ASN A 130 -21.87 4.42 -4.78
N THR A 131 -20.69 5.01 -4.65
CA THR A 131 -20.28 6.22 -5.38
C THR A 131 -19.98 5.91 -6.84
N ALA A 132 -19.30 4.80 -7.11
CA ALA A 132 -19.03 4.30 -8.46
C ALA A 132 -20.31 3.95 -9.22
N PHE A 133 -21.28 3.31 -8.56
CA PHE A 133 -22.59 3.03 -9.14
C PHE A 133 -23.36 4.32 -9.46
N LYS A 134 -23.40 5.28 -8.53
CA LYS A 134 -24.05 6.58 -8.75
C LYS A 134 -23.39 7.39 -9.87
N PHE A 135 -22.05 7.36 -9.94
CA PHE A 135 -21.30 8.01 -11.00
C PHE A 135 -21.58 7.38 -12.36
N GLY A 136 -21.53 6.04 -12.44
CA GLY A 136 -21.86 5.29 -13.66
C GLY A 136 -23.29 5.54 -14.12
N LEU A 137 -24.25 5.61 -13.19
CA LEU A 137 -25.65 5.90 -13.49
C LEU A 137 -25.82 7.34 -13.99
N GLY A 138 -25.13 8.32 -13.38
CA GLY A 138 -25.15 9.72 -13.82
C GLY A 138 -24.60 9.90 -15.24
N VAL A 139 -23.40 9.35 -15.52
CA VAL A 139 -22.79 9.41 -16.84
C VAL A 139 -23.61 8.64 -17.88
N GLY A 140 -24.06 7.43 -17.53
CA GLY A 140 -24.89 6.60 -18.40
C GLY A 140 -26.23 7.25 -18.75
N ALA A 141 -26.90 7.89 -17.78
CA ALA A 141 -28.14 8.61 -18.01
C ALA A 141 -27.95 9.82 -18.94
N MET A 142 -26.87 10.59 -18.75
CA MET A 142 -26.57 11.73 -19.63
C MET A 142 -26.31 11.26 -21.07
N LEU A 143 -25.46 10.26 -21.27
CA LEU A 143 -25.16 9.72 -22.59
C LEU A 143 -26.39 9.08 -23.24
N GLY A 144 -27.19 8.33 -22.47
CA GLY A 144 -28.43 7.73 -22.93
C GLY A 144 -29.44 8.77 -23.39
N LEU A 145 -29.67 9.81 -22.59
CA LEU A 145 -30.60 10.89 -22.94
C LEU A 145 -30.11 11.67 -24.17
N PHE A 146 -28.80 11.94 -24.26
CA PHE A 146 -28.20 12.58 -25.43
C PHE A 146 -28.37 11.72 -26.70
N SER A 147 -28.20 10.40 -26.60
CA SER A 147 -28.43 9.48 -27.71
C SER A 147 -29.89 9.47 -28.17
N LEU A 148 -30.85 9.47 -27.23
CA LEU A 148 -32.27 9.55 -27.54
C LEU A 148 -32.66 10.88 -28.19
N LEU A 149 -32.15 12.00 -27.68
CA LEU A 149 -32.33 13.33 -28.28
C LEU A 149 -31.80 13.37 -29.71
N LYS A 150 -30.59 12.85 -29.93
CA LYS A 150 -29.98 12.79 -31.27
C LYS A 150 -30.78 11.88 -32.20
N ALA A 151 -31.28 10.74 -31.73
CA ALA A 151 -32.13 9.84 -32.51
C ALA A 151 -33.49 10.50 -32.86
N PHE A 152 -34.06 11.26 -31.94
CA PHE A 152 -35.30 12.00 -32.16
C PHE A 152 -35.12 13.13 -33.19
N LEU A 153 -34.05 13.92 -33.06
CA LEU A 153 -33.69 15.00 -33.99
C LEU A 153 -33.43 14.50 -35.42
N ARG A 154 -32.77 13.33 -35.58
CA ARG A 154 -32.59 12.68 -36.89
C ARG A 154 -33.90 12.20 -37.51
N ARG A 155 -34.90 11.89 -36.68
CA ARG A 155 -36.22 11.43 -37.14
C ARG A 155 -37.14 12.58 -37.54
N THR A 156 -36.97 13.77 -36.97
CA THR A 156 -37.73 14.99 -37.31
C THR A 156 -37.09 15.83 -38.41
N GLY A 157 -35.91 15.46 -38.92
CA GLY A 157 -35.27 16.12 -40.06
C GLY A 157 -34.65 17.49 -39.74
N ALA A 158 -34.38 17.78 -38.47
CA ALA A 158 -33.76 19.04 -38.04
C ALA A 158 -32.23 19.04 -38.18
N ILE A 159 -31.62 17.88 -38.48
CA ILE A 159 -30.20 17.66 -38.79
C ILE A 159 -30.08 16.47 -39.76
#